data_AF-A0A258AH38-F1
#
_entry.id   AF-A0A258AH38-F1
#
_cell.length_a   1.000
_cell.length_b   1.000
_cell.length_c   1.000
_cell.angle_alpha   90.00
_cell.angle_beta   90.00
_cell.angle_gamma   90.00
#
_symmetry.space_group_name_H-M   'P 1'
#
loop_
_entity.id
_entity.type
_entity.pdbx_description
1 polymer ?
#
loop_
_entity_poly.entity_id
_entity_poly.type
_entity_poly.pdbx_seq_one_letter_code
_entity_poly.pdbx_strand_id
1 'polypeptide(L)'
;MIYAKEGADSPYYAGLNLVMLGAAILMRWTLQDSIIVVVLTVAAYVLACYFHGPITNRSIWNNLYFLFVTGVFTTAGTWFYNNIRFSEFKLRHDLDLNRAELEASNQKLRELDEAKSRFFANISHELRTPLTLLIAPLESLIQRSESSRPQEERDLMATMHGNSMRLLKLINDLLDLVRLESGRAQVRTQRVNVRDFVNGLATAVGTVAQDKRIHLHAHVDEDLGTVLADSEKLERICLNLLFNALKFTAANGHVNFSALKTDGWLAIEVRDSGMGIPADQLPHIFNRFWQADTSSQRKFQGMGIGLALVKELAEVQGGNVVAASEVGKGTTMTVNLPLLQGEPSAPEDESAETTQADADAPKNKDWIAELYRRAELFPAMTSLQATLRPVETGVGRSRKPKLLIADDEPDMLRFLKSQLSGTFEILEAVDGQQAVEKAAQFLPDIILSDMMMPEKDGLQVCRELRERSITRSIPVVLLTARADEKTKLECLAAGASDFLAKPFELAELEARLHALVRRARGNEHPRLACGSLVYDGLRKQFTLQGAPLALSPRELAVLRVLVQRSGEPFSKQQILDRVFSDDEDVHPEAVEVFVHRLRKRLEGSDVCITTLRGLGYALECS
;
A
#
# COMPACT_ATOMS: atom_id res chain seq x y z
N MET A 1 -18.08 88.19 -27.44
CA MET A 1 -19.48 88.12 -27.94
C MET A 1 -20.48 88.62 -26.91
N ILE A 2 -20.47 88.08 -25.68
CA ILE A 2 -21.36 88.52 -24.58
C ILE A 2 -21.25 90.03 -24.29
N TYR A 3 -20.02 90.56 -24.16
CA TYR A 3 -19.77 92.01 -24.04
C TYR A 3 -20.30 92.86 -25.21
N ALA A 4 -20.43 92.30 -26.42
CA ALA A 4 -20.81 93.06 -27.61
C ALA A 4 -22.31 92.97 -27.95
N LYS A 5 -23.05 92.02 -27.36
CA LYS A 5 -24.48 91.80 -27.59
C LYS A 5 -25.23 91.67 -26.26
N GLU A 6 -25.49 92.79 -25.62
CA GLU A 6 -26.44 92.94 -24.49
C GLU A 6 -26.03 92.31 -23.14
N GLY A 7 -24.75 91.97 -22.93
CA GLY A 7 -24.24 91.58 -21.62
C GLY A 7 -24.98 90.39 -21.00
N ALA A 8 -25.70 90.62 -19.90
CA ALA A 8 -26.41 89.57 -19.17
C ALA A 8 -27.61 88.97 -19.93
N ASP A 9 -28.20 89.68 -20.89
CA ASP A 9 -29.34 89.18 -21.69
C ASP A 9 -28.89 88.41 -22.95
N SER A 10 -27.58 88.29 -23.15
CA SER A 10 -27.00 87.65 -24.33
C SER A 10 -27.28 86.14 -24.38
N PRO A 11 -27.79 85.60 -25.52
CA PRO A 11 -28.02 84.16 -25.68
C PRO A 11 -26.71 83.35 -25.72
N TYR A 12 -25.56 84.01 -25.88
CA TYR A 12 -24.25 83.34 -25.97
C TYR A 12 -23.81 82.63 -24.68
N TYR A 13 -24.46 82.87 -23.53
CA TYR A 13 -24.22 82.08 -22.31
C TYR A 13 -24.60 80.59 -22.53
N ALA A 14 -25.64 80.31 -23.32
CA ALA A 14 -26.03 78.95 -23.67
C ALA A 14 -24.94 78.25 -24.51
N GLY A 15 -24.20 79.02 -25.32
CA GLY A 15 -23.02 78.54 -26.02
C GLY A 15 -21.89 78.14 -25.07
N LEU A 16 -21.67 78.89 -23.98
CA LEU A 16 -20.70 78.50 -22.94
C LEU A 16 -21.08 77.20 -22.25
N ASN A 17 -22.38 77.00 -21.96
CA ASN A 17 -22.87 75.71 -21.42
C ASN A 17 -22.63 74.55 -22.37
N LEU A 18 -22.90 74.74 -23.67
CA LEU A 18 -22.68 73.70 -24.67
C LEU A 18 -21.19 73.35 -24.83
N VAL A 19 -20.31 74.36 -24.80
CA VAL A 19 -18.86 74.16 -24.85
C VAL A 19 -18.37 73.45 -23.59
N MET A 20 -18.88 73.82 -22.41
CA MET A 20 -18.51 73.19 -21.15
C MET A 20 -18.92 71.72 -21.09
N LEU A 21 -20.13 71.40 -21.52
CA LEU A 21 -20.64 70.03 -21.57
C LEU A 21 -19.93 69.20 -22.66
N GLY A 22 -19.78 69.77 -23.86
CA GLY A 22 -19.12 69.12 -24.99
C GLY A 22 -17.65 68.83 -24.70
N ALA A 23 -16.94 69.78 -24.08
CA ALA A 23 -15.55 69.59 -23.69
C ALA A 23 -15.41 68.54 -22.58
N ALA A 24 -16.33 68.46 -21.62
CA ALA A 24 -16.32 67.43 -20.59
C ALA A 24 -16.52 66.01 -21.12
N ILE A 25 -17.33 65.86 -22.17
CA ILE A 25 -17.61 64.55 -22.79
C ILE A 25 -16.47 64.15 -23.74
N LEU A 26 -15.96 65.09 -24.53
CA LEU A 26 -14.96 64.82 -25.56
C LEU A 26 -13.53 64.77 -25.00
N MET A 27 -13.22 65.64 -24.05
CA MET A 27 -11.90 65.71 -23.44
C MET A 27 -11.84 64.85 -22.20
N ARG A 28 -10.88 63.93 -22.15
CA ARG A 28 -10.64 63.01 -21.03
C ARG A 28 -9.93 63.71 -19.86
N TRP A 29 -10.58 64.73 -19.31
CA TRP A 29 -10.01 65.58 -18.29
C TRP A 29 -9.98 64.96 -16.90
N THR A 30 -9.06 65.45 -16.08
CA THR A 30 -9.09 65.16 -14.64
C THR A 30 -10.20 65.98 -13.98
N LEU A 31 -10.55 65.62 -12.74
CA LEU A 31 -11.49 66.40 -11.93
C LEU A 31 -11.01 67.85 -11.76
N GLN A 32 -9.70 68.04 -11.56
CA GLN A 32 -9.09 69.35 -11.36
C GLN A 32 -9.25 70.22 -12.61
N ASP A 33 -8.97 69.67 -13.79
CA ASP A 33 -9.13 70.39 -15.06
C ASP A 33 -10.59 70.81 -15.29
N SER A 34 -11.54 69.93 -14.96
CA SER A 34 -12.98 70.25 -15.08
C SER A 34 -13.38 71.41 -14.16
N ILE A 35 -12.89 71.42 -12.91
CA ILE A 35 -13.15 72.51 -11.96
C ILE A 35 -12.52 73.82 -12.46
N ILE A 36 -11.28 73.77 -12.94
CA ILE A 36 -10.57 74.95 -13.47
C ILE A 36 -11.34 75.54 -14.65
N VAL A 37 -11.80 74.71 -15.60
CA VAL A 37 -12.56 75.17 -16.77
C VAL A 37 -13.91 75.78 -16.36
N VAL A 38 -14.62 75.18 -15.40
CA VAL A 38 -15.88 75.76 -14.87
C VAL A 38 -15.61 77.12 -14.24
N VAL A 39 -14.61 77.24 -13.38
CA VAL A 39 -14.25 78.50 -12.72
C VAL A 39 -13.84 79.56 -13.74
N LEU A 40 -12.99 79.23 -14.71
CA LEU A 40 -12.57 80.14 -15.77
C LEU A 40 -13.74 80.59 -16.65
N THR A 41 -14.67 79.68 -16.96
CA THR A 41 -15.86 79.99 -17.77
C THR A 41 -16.80 80.96 -17.04
N VAL A 42 -17.05 80.70 -15.75
CA VAL A 42 -17.86 81.60 -14.89
C VAL A 42 -17.17 82.95 -14.71
N ALA A 43 -15.86 82.96 -14.44
CA ALA A 43 -15.09 84.20 -14.30
C ALA A 43 -15.10 85.03 -15.60
N ALA A 44 -14.91 84.40 -16.76
CA ALA A 44 -14.98 85.06 -18.06
C ALA A 44 -16.38 85.63 -18.35
N TYR A 45 -17.44 84.92 -17.95
CA TYR A 45 -18.82 85.40 -18.07
C TYR A 45 -19.08 86.64 -17.19
N VAL A 46 -18.70 86.58 -15.90
CA VAL A 46 -18.89 87.69 -14.95
C VAL A 46 -18.08 88.92 -15.38
N LEU A 47 -16.82 88.72 -15.79
CA LEU A 47 -15.95 89.79 -16.28
C LEU A 47 -16.57 90.47 -17.51
N ALA A 48 -17.08 89.69 -18.47
CA ALA A 48 -17.73 90.21 -19.66
C ALA A 48 -19.01 91.01 -19.36
N CYS A 49 -19.77 90.61 -18.34
CA CYS A 49 -20.97 91.33 -17.89
C CYS A 49 -20.61 92.62 -17.14
N TYR A 50 -19.59 92.59 -16.27
CA TYR A 50 -19.14 93.74 -15.48
C TYR A 50 -18.65 94.89 -16.37
N PHE A 51 -17.84 94.59 -17.40
CA PHE A 51 -17.35 95.62 -18.31
C PHE A 51 -18.45 96.22 -19.22
N HIS A 52 -19.58 95.53 -19.41
CA HIS A 52 -20.64 95.98 -20.32
C HIS A 52 -21.56 97.06 -19.71
N GLY A 53 -21.85 97.02 -18.40
CA GLY A 53 -22.72 98.02 -17.75
C GLY A 53 -23.19 97.65 -16.34
N PRO A 54 -23.96 98.53 -15.64
CA PRO A 54 -24.37 98.32 -14.26
C PRO A 54 -25.27 97.09 -14.09
N ILE A 55 -24.84 96.16 -13.25
CA ILE A 55 -25.47 94.86 -13.01
C ILE A 55 -26.76 95.06 -12.19
N THR A 56 -27.88 95.28 -12.87
CA THR A 56 -29.20 95.45 -12.24
C THR A 56 -30.25 94.44 -12.70
N ASN A 57 -29.91 93.56 -13.65
CA ASN A 57 -30.87 92.67 -14.30
C ASN A 57 -30.93 91.26 -13.66
N ARG A 58 -32.14 90.74 -13.47
CA ARG A 58 -32.42 89.38 -12.93
C ARG A 58 -31.83 88.28 -13.81
N SER A 59 -31.61 88.54 -15.10
CA SER A 59 -31.04 87.61 -16.07
C SER A 59 -29.64 87.09 -15.70
N ILE A 60 -28.81 87.90 -15.02
CA ILE A 60 -27.45 87.47 -14.64
C ILE A 60 -27.49 86.32 -13.62
N TRP A 61 -28.43 86.38 -12.67
CA TRP A 61 -28.62 85.35 -11.66
C TRP A 61 -29.15 84.06 -12.29
N ASN A 62 -30.05 84.16 -13.26
CA ASN A 62 -30.54 83.01 -14.01
C ASN A 62 -29.41 82.32 -14.79
N ASN A 63 -28.60 83.08 -15.51
CA ASN A 63 -27.50 82.52 -16.30
C ASN A 63 -26.38 81.94 -15.44
N LEU A 64 -26.06 82.60 -14.31
CA LEU A 64 -25.12 82.06 -13.32
C LEU A 64 -25.64 80.77 -12.69
N TYR A 65 -26.94 80.68 -12.39
CA TYR A 65 -27.55 79.44 -11.92
C TYR A 65 -27.38 78.31 -12.94
N PHE A 66 -27.69 78.55 -14.21
CA PHE A 66 -27.52 77.53 -15.26
C PHE A 66 -26.05 77.14 -15.47
N LEU A 67 -25.11 78.11 -15.52
CA LEU A 67 -23.67 77.84 -15.63
C LEU A 67 -23.16 77.03 -14.43
N PHE A 68 -23.63 77.34 -13.23
CA PHE A 68 -23.29 76.60 -12.02
C PHE A 68 -23.81 75.16 -12.07
N VAL A 69 -25.09 74.98 -12.41
CA VAL A 69 -25.70 73.65 -12.53
C VAL A 69 -25.00 72.82 -13.60
N THR A 70 -24.74 73.38 -14.77
CA THR A 70 -23.95 72.71 -15.82
C THR A 70 -22.55 72.38 -15.34
N GLY A 71 -21.87 73.27 -14.62
CA GLY A 71 -20.56 73.01 -14.03
C GLY A 71 -20.57 71.86 -13.01
N VAL A 72 -21.60 71.78 -12.17
CA VAL A 72 -21.80 70.66 -11.23
C VAL A 72 -22.03 69.34 -11.98
N PHE A 73 -22.89 69.32 -13.00
CA PHE A 73 -23.12 68.11 -13.80
C PHE A 73 -21.87 67.67 -14.56
N THR A 74 -21.13 68.61 -15.15
CA THR A 74 -19.86 68.35 -15.83
C THR A 74 -18.82 67.77 -14.88
N THR A 75 -18.62 68.38 -13.71
CA THR A 75 -17.62 67.90 -12.74
C THR A 75 -18.01 66.55 -12.13
N ALA A 76 -19.29 66.33 -11.79
CA ALA A 76 -19.80 65.05 -11.31
C ALA A 76 -19.70 63.95 -12.37
N GLY A 77 -20.01 64.26 -13.63
CA GLY A 77 -19.87 63.34 -14.76
C GLY A 77 -18.42 62.92 -14.98
N THR A 78 -17.48 63.88 -14.98
CA THR A 78 -16.03 63.59 -15.10
C THR A 78 -15.53 62.76 -13.91
N TRP A 79 -15.99 63.04 -12.69
CA TRP A 79 -15.64 62.26 -11.50
C TRP A 79 -16.08 60.80 -11.64
N PHE A 80 -17.35 60.57 -11.99
CA PHE A 80 -17.93 59.23 -12.13
C PHE A 80 -17.25 58.45 -13.27
N TYR A 81 -17.01 59.10 -14.41
CA TYR A 81 -16.30 58.51 -15.54
C TYR A 81 -14.89 58.05 -15.14
N ASN A 82 -14.12 58.90 -14.45
CA ASN A 82 -12.78 58.56 -13.99
C ASN A 82 -12.81 57.43 -12.95
N ASN A 83 -13.80 57.41 -12.05
CA ASN A 83 -13.94 56.36 -11.06
C ASN A 83 -14.27 54.99 -11.69
N ILE A 84 -15.19 54.95 -12.66
CA ILE A 84 -15.50 53.74 -13.43
C ILE A 84 -14.26 53.25 -14.15
N ARG A 85 -13.57 54.13 -14.87
CA ARG A 85 -12.37 53.78 -15.63
C ARG A 85 -11.27 53.19 -14.73
N PHE A 86 -11.05 53.79 -13.56
CA PHE A 86 -10.06 53.28 -12.62
C PHE A 86 -10.47 51.92 -12.04
N SER A 87 -11.74 51.74 -11.74
CA SER A 87 -12.29 50.44 -11.28
C SER A 87 -12.15 49.36 -12.36
N GLU A 88 -12.44 49.70 -13.61
CA GLU A 88 -12.28 48.80 -14.75
C GLU A 88 -10.81 48.42 -14.98
N PHE A 89 -9.90 49.39 -14.87
CA PHE A 89 -8.46 49.13 -14.95
C PHE A 89 -8.01 48.17 -13.86
N LYS A 90 -8.42 48.42 -12.60
CA LYS A 90 -8.09 47.54 -11.47
C LYS A 90 -8.64 46.13 -11.67
N LEU A 91 -9.90 46.01 -12.09
CA LEU A 91 -10.53 44.72 -12.35
C LEU A 91 -9.83 43.95 -13.47
N ARG A 92 -9.45 44.63 -14.57
CA ARG A 92 -8.70 44.01 -15.67
C ARG A 92 -7.32 43.55 -15.20
N HIS A 93 -6.63 44.37 -14.41
CA HIS A 93 -5.33 44.01 -13.86
C HIS A 93 -5.41 42.79 -12.92
N ASP A 94 -6.39 42.77 -12.02
CA ASP A 94 -6.62 41.63 -11.12
C ASP A 94 -6.98 40.36 -11.89
N LEU A 95 -7.77 40.47 -12.98
CA LEU A 95 -8.07 39.35 -13.88
C LEU A 95 -6.84 38.82 -14.60
N ASP A 96 -5.96 39.70 -15.08
CA ASP A 96 -4.72 39.29 -15.76
C ASP A 96 -3.76 38.59 -14.81
N LEU A 97 -3.64 39.06 -13.56
CA LEU A 97 -2.87 38.40 -12.51
C LEU A 97 -3.41 37.00 -12.18
N ASN A 98 -4.72 36.89 -11.96
CA ASN A 98 -5.36 35.60 -11.68
C ASN A 98 -5.23 34.63 -12.86
N ARG A 99 -5.30 35.12 -14.10
CA ARG A 99 -5.04 34.29 -15.29
C ARG A 99 -3.62 33.77 -15.32
N ALA A 100 -2.64 34.64 -15.08
CA ALA A 100 -1.24 34.23 -15.07
C ALA A 100 -0.94 33.21 -13.95
N GLU A 101 -1.53 33.39 -12.76
CA GLU A 101 -1.40 32.43 -11.66
C GLU A 101 -2.06 31.08 -12.00
N LEU A 102 -3.26 31.11 -12.60
CA LEU A 102 -3.97 29.92 -13.04
C LEU A 102 -3.22 29.16 -14.14
N GLU A 103 -2.64 29.89 -15.11
CA GLU A 103 -1.80 29.32 -16.16
C GLU A 103 -0.54 28.67 -15.58
N ALA A 104 0.15 29.34 -14.67
CA ALA A 104 1.33 28.80 -13.99
C ALA A 104 0.99 27.55 -13.15
N SER A 105 -0.13 27.56 -12.43
CA SER A 105 -0.60 26.40 -11.66
C SER A 105 -0.96 25.22 -12.56
N ASN A 106 -1.67 25.47 -13.67
CA ASN A 106 -2.00 24.44 -14.66
C ASN A 106 -0.74 23.86 -15.32
N GLN A 107 0.25 24.70 -15.65
CA GLN A 107 1.51 24.23 -16.20
C GLN A 107 2.26 23.35 -15.20
N LYS A 108 2.35 23.76 -13.94
CA LYS A 108 2.97 22.95 -12.87
C LYS A 108 2.24 21.62 -12.67
N LEU A 109 0.91 21.61 -12.77
CA LEU A 109 0.12 20.38 -12.69
C LEU A 109 0.43 19.43 -13.85
N ARG A 110 0.54 19.96 -15.07
CA ARG A 110 0.92 19.17 -16.26
C ARG A 110 2.34 18.61 -16.14
N GLU A 111 3.31 19.42 -15.68
CA GLU A 111 4.68 18.97 -15.46
C GLU A 111 4.75 17.82 -14.43
N LEU A 112 3.97 17.92 -13.34
CA LEU A 112 3.87 16.85 -12.34
C LEU A 112 3.24 15.58 -12.92
N ASP A 113 2.19 15.70 -13.72
CA ASP A 113 1.55 14.55 -14.35
C ASP A 113 2.46 13.85 -15.37
N GLU A 114 3.21 14.62 -16.16
CA GLU A 114 4.22 14.09 -17.06
C GLU A 114 5.38 13.41 -16.33
N ALA A 115 5.84 13.99 -15.22
CA ALA A 115 6.89 13.40 -14.40
C ALA A 115 6.42 12.10 -13.75
N LYS A 116 5.19 12.07 -13.20
CA LYS A 116 4.53 10.87 -12.66
C LYS A 116 4.46 9.78 -13.74
N SER A 117 3.97 10.12 -14.92
CA SER A 117 3.83 9.17 -16.04
C SER A 117 5.19 8.60 -16.49
N ARG A 118 6.21 9.44 -16.63
CA ARG A 118 7.59 9.01 -16.98
C ARG A 118 8.20 8.10 -15.91
N PHE A 119 8.01 8.43 -14.63
CA PHE A 119 8.47 7.61 -13.52
C PHE A 119 7.89 6.19 -13.57
N PHE A 120 6.58 6.06 -13.75
CA PHE A 120 5.93 4.75 -13.86
C PHE A 120 6.36 3.98 -15.11
N ALA A 121 6.49 4.65 -16.26
CA ALA A 121 6.98 3.99 -17.48
C ALA A 121 8.40 3.44 -17.33
N ASN A 122 9.30 4.19 -16.70
CA ASN A 122 10.68 3.73 -16.46
C ASN A 122 10.71 2.56 -15.48
N ILE A 123 10.01 2.67 -14.35
CA ILE A 123 9.90 1.59 -13.36
C ILE A 123 9.33 0.32 -13.98
N SER A 124 8.36 0.43 -14.89
CA SER A 124 7.86 -0.72 -15.63
C SER A 124 8.98 -1.50 -16.31
N HIS A 125 9.82 -0.80 -17.07
CA HIS A 125 10.85 -1.43 -17.86
C HIS A 125 11.93 -2.01 -16.95
N GLU A 126 12.27 -1.31 -15.87
CA GLU A 126 13.26 -1.76 -14.88
C GLU A 126 12.79 -2.97 -14.06
N LEU A 127 11.49 -3.09 -13.76
CA LEU A 127 10.95 -4.25 -13.04
C LEU A 127 10.68 -5.45 -13.96
N ARG A 128 10.24 -5.19 -15.19
CA ARG A 128 9.94 -6.23 -16.19
C ARG A 128 11.18 -6.98 -16.62
N THR A 129 12.29 -6.28 -16.86
CA THR A 129 13.53 -6.90 -17.36
C THR A 129 14.09 -8.01 -16.44
N PRO A 130 14.33 -7.78 -15.14
CA PRO A 130 14.82 -8.83 -14.25
C PRO A 130 13.80 -9.95 -14.05
N LEU A 131 12.50 -9.62 -14.03
CA LEU A 131 11.45 -10.62 -13.89
C LEU A 131 11.36 -11.55 -15.10
N THR A 132 11.48 -11.01 -16.30
CA THR A 132 11.54 -11.77 -17.54
C THR A 132 12.78 -12.68 -17.58
N LEU A 133 13.92 -12.20 -17.06
CA LEU A 133 15.15 -13.00 -16.91
C LEU A 133 15.06 -14.08 -15.82
N LEU A 134 14.07 -14.02 -14.91
CA LEU A 134 13.75 -15.10 -13.97
C LEU A 134 12.77 -16.11 -14.58
N ILE A 135 11.73 -15.62 -15.26
CA ILE A 135 10.67 -16.47 -15.82
C ILE A 135 11.21 -17.38 -16.93
N ALA A 136 11.99 -16.83 -17.88
CA ALA A 136 12.40 -17.60 -19.06
C ALA A 136 13.31 -18.80 -18.72
N PRO A 137 14.36 -18.68 -17.89
CA PRO A 137 15.14 -19.84 -17.45
C PRO A 137 14.31 -20.81 -16.61
N LEU A 138 13.40 -20.31 -15.78
CA LEU A 138 12.55 -21.14 -14.95
C LEU A 138 11.56 -21.97 -15.79
N GLU A 139 10.94 -21.38 -16.82
CA GLU A 139 10.13 -22.11 -17.80
C GLU A 139 10.95 -23.16 -18.54
N SER A 140 12.16 -22.83 -18.96
CA SER A 140 13.08 -23.79 -19.57
C SER A 140 13.37 -24.96 -18.62
N LEU A 141 13.59 -24.70 -17.34
CA LEU A 141 13.82 -25.74 -16.34
C LEU A 141 12.58 -26.61 -16.10
N ILE A 142 11.38 -26.02 -16.08
CA ILE A 142 10.11 -26.75 -15.93
C ILE A 142 9.84 -27.63 -17.17
N GLN A 143 10.07 -27.12 -18.38
CA GLN A 143 9.84 -27.84 -19.63
C GLN A 143 10.88 -28.92 -19.91
N ARG A 144 12.14 -28.72 -19.48
CA ARG A 144 13.24 -29.69 -19.64
C ARG A 144 13.13 -30.86 -18.64
N SER A 145 11.93 -31.35 -18.36
CA SER A 145 11.68 -32.36 -17.34
C SER A 145 12.53 -33.61 -17.54
N GLU A 146 13.66 -33.71 -16.85
CA GLU A 146 14.28 -35.01 -16.61
C GLU A 146 13.37 -35.75 -15.62
N SER A 147 12.89 -36.92 -16.04
CA SER A 147 12.01 -37.84 -15.30
C SER A 147 12.51 -38.15 -13.87
N SER A 148 13.79 -37.85 -13.60
CA SER A 148 14.52 -38.11 -12.37
C SER A 148 14.49 -37.00 -11.32
N ARG A 149 13.92 -35.81 -11.60
CA ARG A 149 13.90 -34.73 -10.57
C ARG A 149 13.00 -35.08 -9.37
N PRO A 150 13.47 -34.82 -8.13
CA PRO A 150 12.64 -34.93 -6.93
C PRO A 150 11.35 -34.12 -7.05
N GLN A 151 10.26 -34.63 -6.47
CA GLN A 151 8.96 -33.95 -6.49
C GLN A 151 9.04 -32.55 -5.84
N GLU A 152 9.83 -32.42 -4.77
CA GLU A 152 10.01 -31.15 -4.04
C GLU A 152 10.61 -30.04 -4.94
N GLU A 153 11.58 -30.36 -5.80
CA GLU A 153 12.16 -29.39 -6.74
C GLU A 153 11.14 -28.94 -7.79
N ARG A 154 10.29 -29.86 -8.27
CA ARG A 154 9.23 -29.54 -9.22
C ARG A 154 8.19 -28.59 -8.59
N ASP A 155 7.82 -28.85 -7.35
CA ASP A 155 6.85 -28.05 -6.61
C ASP A 155 7.42 -26.64 -6.29
N LEU A 156 8.71 -26.54 -5.93
CA LEU A 156 9.42 -25.27 -5.74
C LEU A 156 9.47 -24.45 -7.03
N MET A 157 9.85 -25.07 -8.15
CA MET A 157 9.90 -24.39 -9.46
C MET A 157 8.52 -23.90 -9.90
N ALA A 158 7.47 -24.71 -9.71
CA ALA A 158 6.09 -24.32 -9.99
C ALA A 158 5.64 -23.13 -9.13
N THR A 159 6.02 -23.11 -7.85
CA THR A 159 5.74 -22.00 -6.93
C THR A 159 6.46 -20.72 -7.35
N MET A 160 7.76 -20.81 -7.67
CA MET A 160 8.56 -19.68 -8.14
C MET A 160 8.01 -19.11 -9.47
N HIS A 161 7.59 -19.98 -10.38
CA HIS A 161 7.02 -19.58 -11.66
C HIS A 161 5.70 -18.86 -11.43
N GLY A 162 4.86 -19.40 -10.55
CA GLY A 162 3.59 -18.77 -10.24
C GLY A 162 3.70 -17.44 -9.51
N ASN A 163 4.66 -17.28 -8.61
CA ASN A 163 4.97 -15.99 -8.00
C ASN A 163 5.51 -14.97 -9.01
N SER A 164 6.39 -15.42 -9.91
CA SER A 164 6.93 -14.56 -10.96
C SER A 164 5.83 -14.07 -11.92
N MET A 165 4.89 -14.96 -12.27
CA MET A 165 3.77 -14.61 -13.14
C MET A 165 2.77 -13.68 -12.45
N ARG A 166 2.47 -13.90 -11.16
CA ARG A 166 1.66 -12.99 -10.34
C ARG A 166 2.27 -11.59 -10.28
N LEU A 167 3.59 -11.50 -10.07
CA LEU A 167 4.30 -10.21 -10.05
C LEU A 167 4.28 -9.51 -11.42
N LEU A 168 4.41 -10.26 -12.51
CA LEU A 168 4.38 -9.70 -13.86
C LEU A 168 3.02 -9.09 -14.16
N LYS A 169 1.95 -9.82 -13.83
CA LYS A 169 0.57 -9.33 -13.94
C LYS A 169 0.38 -8.05 -13.15
N LEU A 170 0.86 -8.03 -11.90
CA LEU A 170 0.74 -6.88 -11.02
C LEU A 170 1.38 -5.61 -11.55
N ILE A 171 2.62 -5.74 -12.04
CA ILE A 171 3.34 -4.62 -12.63
C ILE A 171 2.52 -4.09 -13.81
N ASN A 172 2.04 -4.96 -14.68
CA ASN A 172 1.24 -4.54 -15.84
C ASN A 172 -0.09 -3.89 -15.46
N ASP A 173 -0.87 -4.50 -14.57
CA ASP A 173 -2.17 -3.97 -14.12
C ASP A 173 -2.01 -2.57 -13.51
N LEU A 174 -0.96 -2.36 -12.71
CA LEU A 174 -0.65 -1.05 -12.12
C LEU A 174 -0.31 -0.01 -13.19
N LEU A 175 0.49 -0.39 -14.18
CA LEU A 175 0.92 0.53 -15.24
C LEU A 175 -0.20 0.90 -16.18
N ASP A 176 -1.03 -0.06 -16.53
CA ASP A 176 -2.19 0.19 -17.37
C ASP A 176 -3.17 1.12 -16.68
N LEU A 177 -3.36 0.95 -15.37
CA LEU A 177 -4.15 1.87 -14.56
C LEU A 177 -3.58 3.30 -14.56
N VAL A 178 -2.25 3.46 -14.42
CA VAL A 178 -1.61 4.79 -14.54
C VAL A 178 -1.75 5.38 -15.95
N ARG A 179 -1.65 4.55 -16.99
CA ARG A 179 -1.80 5.00 -18.39
C ARG A 179 -3.22 5.47 -18.69
N LEU A 180 -4.22 4.74 -18.20
CA LEU A 180 -5.63 5.08 -18.34
C LEU A 180 -5.96 6.40 -17.63
N GLU A 181 -5.47 6.60 -16.39
CA GLU A 181 -5.65 7.86 -15.64
C GLU A 181 -5.10 9.10 -16.35
N SER A 182 -3.93 8.97 -16.98
CA SER A 182 -3.29 10.10 -17.68
C SER A 182 -4.01 10.50 -18.97
N GLY A 183 -5.10 9.82 -19.35
CA GLY A 183 -5.84 10.04 -20.59
C GLY A 183 -5.03 9.68 -21.85
N ARG A 184 -3.85 9.07 -21.70
CA ARG A 184 -2.95 8.68 -22.81
C ARG A 184 -3.36 7.37 -23.48
N ALA A 185 -4.33 6.67 -22.92
CA ALA A 185 -4.80 5.40 -23.46
C ALA A 185 -5.70 5.64 -24.69
N GLN A 186 -5.17 5.35 -25.88
CA GLN A 186 -5.95 5.37 -27.11
C GLN A 186 -6.93 4.19 -27.14
N VAL A 187 -8.19 4.46 -27.50
CA VAL A 187 -9.22 3.43 -27.76
C VAL A 187 -9.14 3.04 -29.24
N ARG A 188 -8.87 1.77 -29.53
CA ARG A 188 -8.77 1.25 -30.90
C ARG A 188 -10.06 0.53 -31.25
N THR A 189 -11.00 1.25 -31.85
CA THR A 189 -12.29 0.67 -32.24
C THR A 189 -12.14 -0.22 -33.47
N GLN A 190 -12.54 -1.48 -33.34
CA GLN A 190 -12.61 -2.43 -34.44
C GLN A 190 -13.95 -3.17 -34.46
N ARG A 191 -14.25 -3.84 -35.58
CA ARG A 191 -15.46 -4.65 -35.72
C ARG A 191 -15.31 -5.94 -34.90
N VAL A 192 -16.13 -6.09 -33.86
CA VAL A 192 -16.15 -7.25 -32.98
C VAL A 192 -17.50 -7.97 -33.14
N ASN A 193 -17.47 -9.24 -33.53
CA ASN A 193 -18.64 -10.10 -33.44
C ASN A 193 -18.84 -10.50 -31.97
N VAL A 194 -19.86 -9.94 -31.33
CA VAL A 194 -20.10 -10.12 -29.88
C VAL A 194 -20.33 -11.60 -29.55
N ARG A 195 -21.01 -12.34 -30.42
CA ARG A 195 -21.31 -13.76 -30.20
C ARG A 195 -20.04 -14.62 -30.19
N ASP A 196 -19.19 -14.44 -31.19
CA ASP A 196 -17.93 -15.20 -31.30
C ASP A 196 -16.98 -14.84 -30.16
N PHE A 197 -16.93 -13.56 -29.79
CA PHE A 197 -16.11 -13.05 -28.70
C PHE A 197 -16.52 -13.62 -27.34
N VAL A 198 -17.80 -13.53 -26.97
CA VAL A 198 -18.33 -14.05 -25.70
C VAL A 198 -18.13 -15.56 -25.60
N ASN A 199 -18.44 -16.30 -26.66
CA ASN A 199 -18.27 -17.76 -26.69
C ASN A 199 -16.78 -18.16 -26.63
N GLY A 200 -15.91 -17.41 -27.30
CA GLY A 200 -14.45 -17.62 -27.25
C GLY A 200 -13.90 -17.48 -25.82
N LEU A 201 -14.30 -16.43 -25.11
CA LEU A 201 -13.91 -16.22 -23.71
C LEU A 201 -14.50 -17.27 -22.77
N ALA A 202 -15.79 -17.60 -22.93
CA ALA A 202 -16.42 -18.65 -22.15
C ALA A 202 -15.73 -20.02 -22.33
N THR A 203 -15.27 -20.32 -23.55
CA THR A 203 -14.50 -21.53 -23.84
C THR A 203 -13.13 -21.50 -23.18
N ALA A 204 -12.40 -20.38 -23.29
CA ALA A 204 -11.09 -20.21 -22.67
C ALA A 204 -11.12 -20.35 -21.14
N VAL A 205 -12.17 -19.82 -20.52
CA VAL A 205 -12.39 -19.87 -19.06
C VAL A 205 -13.07 -21.19 -18.62
N GLY A 206 -13.66 -21.93 -19.57
CA GLY A 206 -14.43 -23.14 -19.33
C GLY A 206 -13.66 -24.26 -18.62
N THR A 207 -12.40 -24.49 -18.99
CA THR A 207 -11.55 -25.51 -18.33
C THR A 207 -11.39 -25.23 -16.84
N VAL A 208 -11.24 -23.95 -16.48
CA VAL A 208 -11.04 -23.53 -15.08
C VAL A 208 -12.33 -23.58 -14.28
N ALA A 209 -13.45 -23.25 -14.91
CA ALA A 209 -14.76 -23.47 -14.32
C ALA A 209 -14.98 -24.97 -14.03
N GLN A 210 -14.63 -25.85 -14.97
CA GLN A 210 -14.73 -27.31 -14.79
C GLN A 210 -13.83 -27.84 -13.67
N ASP A 211 -12.57 -27.40 -13.59
CA ASP A 211 -11.64 -27.77 -12.52
C ASP A 211 -12.18 -27.40 -11.13
N LYS A 212 -12.88 -26.26 -11.04
CA LYS A 212 -13.57 -25.81 -9.82
C LYS A 212 -14.97 -26.40 -9.64
N ARG A 213 -15.45 -27.21 -10.58
CA ARG A 213 -16.82 -27.75 -10.62
C ARG A 213 -17.90 -26.66 -10.62
N ILE A 214 -17.68 -25.57 -11.33
CA ILE A 214 -18.63 -24.46 -11.48
C ILE A 214 -19.29 -24.55 -12.86
N HIS A 215 -20.60 -24.38 -12.91
CA HIS A 215 -21.35 -24.35 -14.16
C HIS A 215 -21.29 -22.96 -14.78
N LEU A 216 -20.54 -22.80 -15.87
CA LEU A 216 -20.44 -21.58 -16.65
C LEU A 216 -21.44 -21.61 -17.82
N HIS A 217 -22.36 -20.66 -17.87
CA HIS A 217 -23.31 -20.49 -18.96
C HIS A 217 -23.06 -19.17 -19.69
N ALA A 218 -22.88 -19.22 -21.01
CA ALA A 218 -22.75 -18.04 -21.85
C ALA A 218 -24.06 -17.77 -22.60
N HIS A 219 -24.50 -16.52 -22.62
CA HIS A 219 -25.68 -16.08 -23.36
C HIS A 219 -25.39 -14.78 -24.11
N VAL A 220 -25.89 -14.67 -25.34
CA VAL A 220 -25.77 -13.46 -26.15
C VAL A 220 -27.12 -13.19 -26.77
N ASP A 221 -27.60 -11.97 -26.57
CA ASP A 221 -28.86 -11.50 -27.13
C ASP A 221 -28.86 -11.62 -28.67
N GLU A 222 -29.99 -12.01 -29.25
CA GLU A 222 -30.06 -12.25 -30.71
C GLU A 222 -29.90 -10.96 -31.52
N ASP A 223 -30.28 -9.83 -30.92
CA ASP A 223 -30.20 -8.50 -31.52
C ASP A 223 -28.77 -7.90 -31.49
N LEU A 224 -27.80 -8.61 -30.90
CA LEU A 224 -26.38 -8.26 -30.90
C LEU A 224 -25.65 -8.93 -32.07
N GLY A 225 -25.32 -8.12 -33.07
CA GLY A 225 -24.46 -8.50 -34.19
C GLY A 225 -23.00 -8.05 -33.99
N THR A 226 -22.43 -7.48 -35.05
CA THR A 226 -21.09 -6.88 -35.02
C THR A 226 -21.15 -5.45 -34.49
N VAL A 227 -20.35 -5.14 -33.49
CA VAL A 227 -20.25 -3.80 -32.87
C VAL A 227 -18.87 -3.21 -33.08
N LEU A 228 -18.76 -1.87 -33.05
CA LEU A 228 -17.45 -1.22 -32.96
C LEU A 228 -17.03 -1.13 -31.49
N ALA A 229 -15.97 -1.85 -31.13
CA ALA A 229 -15.41 -1.86 -29.78
C ALA A 229 -13.90 -2.10 -29.82
N ASP A 230 -13.21 -1.75 -28.75
CA ASP A 230 -11.81 -2.16 -28.54
C ASP A 230 -11.78 -3.57 -27.96
N SER A 231 -11.50 -4.57 -28.80
CA SER A 231 -11.60 -5.97 -28.38
C SER A 231 -10.62 -6.34 -27.27
N GLU A 232 -9.44 -5.71 -27.23
CA GLU A 232 -8.41 -5.98 -26.24
C GLU A 232 -8.86 -5.47 -24.86
N LYS A 233 -9.36 -4.23 -24.80
CA LYS A 233 -9.92 -3.67 -23.56
C LYS A 233 -11.16 -4.44 -23.11
N LEU A 234 -12.02 -4.84 -24.05
CA LEU A 234 -13.20 -5.66 -23.77
C LEU A 234 -12.81 -7.05 -23.22
N GLU A 235 -11.80 -7.70 -23.80
CA GLU A 235 -11.29 -9.00 -23.33
C GLU A 235 -10.81 -8.89 -21.88
N ARG A 236 -10.03 -7.86 -21.59
CA ARG A 236 -9.52 -7.60 -20.24
C ARG A 236 -10.62 -7.30 -19.23
N ILE A 237 -11.66 -6.55 -19.62
CA ILE A 237 -12.84 -6.33 -18.77
C ILE A 237 -13.50 -7.66 -18.44
N CYS A 238 -13.84 -8.45 -19.46
CA CYS A 238 -14.54 -9.72 -19.30
C CYS A 238 -13.73 -10.72 -18.47
N LEU A 239 -12.44 -10.88 -18.74
CA LEU A 239 -11.58 -11.80 -17.99
C LEU A 239 -11.46 -11.41 -16.51
N ASN A 240 -11.33 -10.12 -16.18
CA ASN A 240 -11.30 -9.68 -14.78
C ASN A 240 -12.61 -10.00 -14.04
N LEU A 241 -13.76 -9.77 -14.69
CA LEU A 241 -15.06 -10.08 -14.11
C LEU A 241 -15.28 -11.60 -13.96
N LEU A 242 -14.99 -12.37 -15.00
CA LEU A 242 -15.13 -13.83 -14.99
C LEU A 242 -14.24 -14.50 -13.95
N PHE A 243 -12.98 -14.08 -13.82
CA PHE A 243 -12.09 -14.64 -12.80
C PHE A 243 -12.50 -14.25 -11.39
N ASN A 244 -13.04 -13.04 -11.18
CA ASN A 244 -13.62 -12.69 -9.88
C ASN A 244 -14.83 -13.59 -9.57
N ALA A 245 -15.76 -13.77 -10.51
CA ALA A 245 -16.90 -14.67 -10.34
C ALA A 245 -16.48 -16.11 -10.01
N LEU A 246 -15.56 -16.70 -10.78
CA LEU A 246 -15.03 -18.05 -10.52
C LEU A 246 -14.21 -18.16 -9.24
N LYS A 247 -13.63 -17.06 -8.76
CA LYS A 247 -12.88 -17.03 -7.52
C LYS A 247 -13.81 -17.13 -6.31
N PHE A 248 -14.89 -16.35 -6.29
CA PHE A 248 -15.78 -16.24 -5.13
C PHE A 248 -17.00 -17.18 -5.17
N THR A 249 -17.12 -17.99 -6.22
CA THR A 249 -18.15 -19.03 -6.33
C THR A 249 -17.64 -20.37 -5.79
N ALA A 250 -18.44 -21.02 -4.94
CA ALA A 250 -18.13 -22.35 -4.41
C ALA A 250 -18.32 -23.45 -5.48
N ALA A 251 -17.77 -24.64 -5.21
CA ALA A 251 -18.00 -25.81 -6.07
C ALA A 251 -19.50 -26.12 -6.20
N ASN A 252 -19.93 -26.53 -7.39
CA ASN A 252 -21.31 -26.70 -7.84
C ASN A 252 -22.13 -25.40 -7.93
N GLY A 253 -21.50 -24.23 -7.83
CA GLY A 253 -22.16 -22.96 -8.11
C GLY A 253 -22.32 -22.69 -9.60
N HIS A 254 -22.95 -21.56 -9.93
CA HIS A 254 -23.24 -21.12 -11.28
C HIS A 254 -22.64 -19.74 -11.56
N VAL A 255 -22.09 -19.57 -12.75
CA VAL A 255 -21.67 -18.27 -13.30
C VAL A 255 -22.34 -18.10 -14.66
N ASN A 256 -23.09 -17.02 -14.82
CA ASN A 256 -23.73 -16.64 -16.07
C ASN A 256 -22.97 -15.47 -16.67
N PHE A 257 -22.53 -15.61 -17.91
CA PHE A 257 -21.85 -14.58 -18.68
C PHE A 257 -22.75 -14.17 -19.84
N SER A 258 -23.24 -12.94 -19.83
CA SER A 258 -24.23 -12.47 -20.79
C SER A 258 -23.80 -11.19 -21.49
N ALA A 259 -24.12 -11.07 -22.77
CA ALA A 259 -24.08 -9.80 -23.49
C ALA A 259 -25.51 -9.43 -23.92
N LEU A 260 -25.97 -8.25 -23.53
CA LEU A 260 -27.33 -7.75 -23.72
C LEU A 260 -27.32 -6.39 -24.42
N LYS A 261 -28.32 -6.14 -25.26
CA LYS A 261 -28.51 -4.82 -25.89
C LYS A 261 -29.56 -4.04 -25.10
N THR A 262 -29.18 -2.88 -24.56
CA THR A 262 -30.10 -2.03 -23.77
C THR A 262 -30.05 -0.62 -24.31
N ASP A 263 -31.12 -0.12 -24.94
CA ASP A 263 -31.31 1.29 -25.36
C ASP A 263 -30.03 2.06 -25.77
N GLY A 264 -29.31 1.55 -26.78
CA GLY A 264 -28.09 2.20 -27.31
C GLY A 264 -26.79 1.84 -26.56
N TRP A 265 -26.84 0.86 -25.67
CA TRP A 265 -25.70 0.33 -24.90
C TRP A 265 -25.51 -1.17 -25.16
N LEU A 266 -24.24 -1.58 -25.17
CA LEU A 266 -23.81 -2.96 -25.00
C LEU A 266 -23.58 -3.20 -23.50
N ALA A 267 -24.42 -4.01 -22.87
CA ALA A 267 -24.29 -4.41 -21.48
C ALA A 267 -23.63 -5.80 -21.41
N ILE A 268 -22.43 -5.85 -20.83
CA ILE A 268 -21.73 -7.09 -20.50
C ILE A 268 -22.01 -7.41 -19.03
N GLU A 269 -22.71 -8.51 -18.78
CA GLU A 269 -23.11 -8.94 -17.43
C GLU A 269 -22.38 -10.24 -17.05
N VAL A 270 -21.76 -10.24 -15.87
CA VAL A 270 -21.26 -11.46 -15.22
C VAL A 270 -21.99 -11.61 -13.89
N ARG A 271 -22.79 -12.67 -13.78
CA ARG A 271 -23.55 -13.01 -12.58
C ARG A 271 -23.04 -14.29 -11.97
N ASP A 272 -22.69 -14.26 -10.70
CA ASP A 272 -22.24 -15.41 -9.93
C ASP A 272 -23.21 -15.77 -8.81
N SER A 273 -23.19 -17.04 -8.40
CA SER A 273 -23.89 -17.55 -7.21
C SER A 273 -22.95 -17.66 -6.00
N GLY A 274 -21.96 -16.76 -5.92
CA GLY A 274 -20.94 -16.76 -4.89
C GLY A 274 -21.42 -16.22 -3.57
N MET A 275 -20.47 -15.86 -2.71
CA MET A 275 -20.75 -15.43 -1.35
C MET A 275 -21.43 -14.06 -1.22
N GLY A 276 -21.46 -13.26 -2.30
CA GLY A 276 -21.99 -11.90 -2.29
C GLY A 276 -21.12 -10.91 -1.53
N ILE A 277 -21.43 -9.63 -1.68
CA ILE A 277 -20.69 -8.48 -1.13
C ILE A 277 -21.63 -7.73 -0.18
N PRO A 278 -21.19 -7.41 1.05
CA PRO A 278 -21.96 -6.57 1.98
C PRO A 278 -22.29 -5.19 1.40
N ALA A 279 -23.48 -4.66 1.71
CA ALA A 279 -23.98 -3.41 1.12
C ALA A 279 -23.14 -2.18 1.50
N ASP A 280 -22.53 -2.17 2.67
CA ASP A 280 -21.60 -1.16 3.16
C ASP A 280 -20.26 -1.17 2.39
N GLN A 281 -19.91 -2.30 1.79
CA GLN A 281 -18.65 -2.47 1.05
C GLN A 281 -18.79 -2.18 -0.44
N LEU A 282 -20.00 -2.33 -1.02
CA LEU A 282 -20.28 -2.09 -2.44
C LEU A 282 -19.72 -0.76 -3.01
N PRO A 283 -19.79 0.39 -2.32
CA PRO A 283 -19.25 1.64 -2.84
C PRO A 283 -17.72 1.64 -3.01
N HIS A 284 -17.02 0.75 -2.32
CA HIS A 284 -15.56 0.74 -2.23
C HIS A 284 -14.90 -0.32 -3.11
N ILE A 285 -15.66 -1.24 -3.70
CA ILE A 285 -15.11 -2.39 -4.45
C ILE A 285 -14.31 -2.01 -5.70
N PHE A 286 -14.55 -0.81 -6.24
CA PHE A 286 -13.83 -0.26 -7.39
C PHE A 286 -12.64 0.62 -6.96
N ASN A 287 -12.40 0.78 -5.65
CA ASN A 287 -11.23 1.50 -5.16
C ASN A 287 -9.97 0.66 -5.34
N ARG A 288 -8.85 1.36 -5.54
CA ARG A 288 -7.54 0.75 -5.75
C ARG A 288 -7.07 0.04 -4.50
N PHE A 289 -6.48 -1.13 -4.67
CA PHE A 289 -5.96 -1.98 -3.58
C PHE A 289 -7.01 -2.36 -2.54
N TRP A 290 -8.29 -2.17 -2.85
CA TRP A 290 -9.36 -2.48 -1.93
C TRP A 290 -9.61 -3.98 -1.89
N GLN A 291 -9.74 -4.51 -0.68
CA GLN A 291 -10.08 -5.90 -0.38
C GLN A 291 -11.06 -5.90 0.79
N ALA A 292 -12.02 -6.82 0.78
CA ALA A 292 -12.97 -6.98 1.87
C ALA A 292 -12.26 -7.60 3.10
N ASP A 293 -12.11 -6.82 4.18
CA ASP A 293 -11.62 -7.32 5.46
C ASP A 293 -12.70 -8.15 6.14
N THR A 294 -12.68 -9.47 5.95
CA THR A 294 -13.46 -10.38 6.80
C THR A 294 -12.71 -11.70 6.97
N SER A 295 -12.55 -12.11 8.22
CA SER A 295 -11.65 -13.18 8.66
C SER A 295 -11.91 -14.57 8.05
N SER A 296 -13.09 -14.76 7.45
CA SER A 296 -13.55 -15.97 6.75
C SER A 296 -13.31 -15.97 5.22
N GLN A 297 -12.77 -14.89 4.64
CA GLN A 297 -12.60 -14.71 3.18
C GLN A 297 -11.18 -15.00 2.65
N ARG A 298 -10.26 -15.42 3.54
CA ARG A 298 -8.82 -15.53 3.27
C ARG A 298 -8.39 -16.64 2.31
N LYS A 299 -9.31 -17.52 1.91
CA LYS A 299 -9.06 -18.47 0.81
C LYS A 299 -8.90 -17.79 -0.56
N PHE A 300 -9.27 -16.50 -0.68
CA PHE A 300 -9.34 -15.80 -1.96
C PHE A 300 -8.61 -14.45 -1.92
N GLN A 301 -7.32 -14.43 -1.60
CA GLN A 301 -6.49 -13.22 -1.66
C GLN A 301 -6.27 -12.78 -3.11
N GLY A 302 -6.46 -11.50 -3.42
CA GLY A 302 -6.28 -10.92 -4.76
C GLY A 302 -5.88 -9.47 -4.63
N MET A 303 -5.21 -8.89 -5.63
CA MET A 303 -4.44 -7.65 -5.45
C MET A 303 -5.27 -6.36 -5.30
N GLY A 304 -6.60 -6.42 -5.44
CA GLY A 304 -7.47 -5.25 -5.35
C GLY A 304 -7.35 -4.25 -6.51
N ILE A 305 -6.71 -4.65 -7.63
CA ILE A 305 -6.52 -3.79 -8.81
C ILE A 305 -7.54 -4.12 -9.92
N GLY A 306 -7.96 -5.38 -10.05
CA GLY A 306 -8.75 -5.84 -11.20
C GLY A 306 -10.07 -5.10 -11.42
N LEU A 307 -10.86 -4.84 -10.37
CA LEU A 307 -12.12 -4.09 -10.51
C LEU A 307 -11.90 -2.59 -10.76
N ALA A 308 -10.86 -2.00 -10.17
CA ALA A 308 -10.47 -0.62 -10.48
C ALA A 308 -10.08 -0.49 -11.96
N LEU A 309 -9.32 -1.45 -12.50
CA LEU A 309 -8.98 -1.50 -13.92
C LEU A 309 -10.23 -1.64 -14.81
N VAL A 310 -11.20 -2.50 -14.44
CA VAL A 310 -12.47 -2.63 -15.18
C VAL A 310 -13.20 -1.28 -15.26
N LYS A 311 -13.24 -0.54 -14.15
CA LYS A 311 -13.87 0.79 -14.11
C LYS A 311 -13.18 1.77 -15.06
N GLU A 312 -11.86 1.91 -14.96
CA GLU A 312 -11.08 2.83 -15.80
C GLU A 312 -11.17 2.44 -17.30
N LEU A 313 -11.12 1.14 -17.62
CA LEU A 313 -11.28 0.64 -18.99
C LEU A 313 -12.68 0.92 -19.57
N ALA A 314 -13.72 0.85 -18.74
CA ALA A 314 -15.08 1.20 -19.16
C ALA A 314 -15.21 2.71 -19.38
N GLU A 315 -14.71 3.53 -18.45
CA GLU A 315 -14.80 4.99 -18.51
C GLU A 315 -14.04 5.58 -19.72
N VAL A 316 -12.83 5.07 -20.03
CA VAL A 316 -12.07 5.49 -21.23
C VAL A 316 -12.79 5.16 -22.53
N GLN A 317 -13.67 4.15 -22.53
CA GLN A 317 -14.53 3.80 -23.68
C GLN A 317 -15.89 4.52 -23.67
N GLY A 318 -16.08 5.51 -22.77
CA GLY A 318 -17.33 6.25 -22.63
C GLY A 318 -18.45 5.47 -21.94
N GLY A 319 -18.11 4.39 -21.24
CA GLY A 319 -19.03 3.51 -20.52
C GLY A 319 -18.98 3.66 -19.00
N ASN A 320 -19.66 2.75 -18.30
CA ASN A 320 -19.62 2.65 -16.85
C ASN A 320 -19.71 1.20 -16.36
N VAL A 321 -19.44 0.98 -15.08
CA VAL A 321 -19.59 -0.31 -14.41
C VAL A 321 -20.46 -0.17 -13.17
N VAL A 322 -21.34 -1.14 -12.95
CA VAL A 322 -22.27 -1.21 -11.83
C VAL A 322 -22.20 -2.60 -11.20
N ALA A 323 -22.36 -2.67 -9.89
CA ALA A 323 -22.42 -3.93 -9.15
C ALA A 323 -23.71 -4.00 -8.32
N ALA A 324 -24.39 -5.14 -8.39
CA ALA A 324 -25.50 -5.49 -7.52
C ALA A 324 -25.17 -6.80 -6.80
N SER A 325 -25.24 -6.83 -5.47
CA SER A 325 -24.84 -8.01 -4.70
C SER A 325 -25.69 -8.16 -3.44
N GLU A 326 -25.91 -9.41 -3.04
CA GLU A 326 -26.53 -9.75 -1.77
C GLU A 326 -25.77 -10.90 -1.11
N VAL A 327 -25.44 -10.74 0.16
CA VAL A 327 -24.66 -11.73 0.93
C VAL A 327 -25.37 -13.09 0.91
N GLY A 328 -24.66 -14.12 0.45
CA GLY A 328 -25.14 -15.50 0.30
C GLY A 328 -25.96 -15.78 -0.96
N LYS A 329 -26.29 -14.79 -1.79
CA LYS A 329 -27.00 -14.98 -3.07
C LYS A 329 -26.13 -14.75 -4.31
N GLY A 330 -24.97 -14.11 -4.13
CA GLY A 330 -23.99 -13.87 -5.18
C GLY A 330 -23.96 -12.42 -5.67
N THR A 331 -23.21 -12.19 -6.74
CA THR A 331 -22.96 -10.85 -7.28
C THR A 331 -23.26 -10.79 -8.77
N THR A 332 -23.84 -9.68 -9.21
CA THR A 332 -24.00 -9.31 -10.62
C THR A 332 -23.15 -8.08 -10.89
N MET A 333 -22.21 -8.20 -11.83
CA MET A 333 -21.39 -7.10 -12.34
C MET A 333 -21.83 -6.78 -13.75
N THR A 334 -22.16 -5.52 -14.03
CA THR A 334 -22.63 -5.06 -15.34
C THR A 334 -21.75 -3.93 -15.83
N VAL A 335 -21.14 -4.10 -17.00
CA VAL A 335 -20.39 -3.06 -17.71
C VAL A 335 -21.21 -2.59 -18.90
N ASN A 336 -21.54 -1.31 -18.94
CA ASN A 336 -22.27 -0.70 -20.06
C ASN A 336 -21.31 0.08 -20.93
N LEU A 337 -21.24 -0.25 -22.21
CA LEU A 337 -20.46 0.46 -23.21
C LEU A 337 -21.40 1.06 -24.26
N PRO A 338 -21.12 2.26 -24.80
CA PRO A 338 -21.95 2.86 -25.82
C PRO A 338 -21.93 1.98 -27.08
N LEU A 339 -23.11 1.67 -27.63
CA LEU A 339 -23.24 0.86 -28.83
C LEU A 339 -22.92 1.75 -30.05
N LEU A 340 -21.65 1.75 -30.47
CA LEU A 340 -21.23 2.49 -31.65
C LEU A 340 -21.59 1.72 -32.93
N GLN A 341 -22.47 2.32 -33.74
CA GLN A 341 -22.81 1.86 -35.09
C GLN A 341 -22.21 2.85 -36.10
N GLY A 342 -21.24 2.41 -36.92
CA GLY A 342 -20.57 3.31 -37.87
C GLY A 342 -19.35 2.69 -38.56
N GLU A 343 -18.60 3.52 -39.29
CA GLU A 343 -17.27 3.18 -39.83
C GLU A 343 -16.19 3.33 -38.74
N PRO A 344 -15.16 2.47 -38.74
CA PRO A 344 -14.09 2.55 -37.74
C PRO A 344 -13.36 3.89 -37.83
N SER A 345 -13.12 4.53 -36.69
CA SER A 345 -12.26 5.71 -36.59
C SER A 345 -10.82 5.28 -36.85
N ALA A 346 -10.28 5.59 -38.04
CA ALA A 346 -8.85 5.59 -38.23
C ALA A 346 -8.26 6.76 -37.41
N PRO A 347 -7.08 6.61 -36.80
CA PRO A 347 -6.41 7.72 -36.12
C PRO A 347 -6.19 8.87 -37.10
N GLU A 348 -6.64 10.07 -36.76
CA GLU A 348 -6.16 11.31 -37.38
C GLU A 348 -4.73 11.54 -36.88
N ASP A 349 -3.81 11.70 -37.82
CA ASP A 349 -2.36 11.89 -37.69
C ASP A 349 -1.52 10.68 -37.26
N GLU A 350 -1.17 9.85 -38.25
CA GLU A 350 0.25 9.64 -38.58
C GLU A 350 0.36 9.34 -40.07
N SER A 351 0.95 10.28 -40.80
CA SER A 351 1.41 10.11 -42.17
C SER A 351 2.18 8.80 -42.32
N ALA A 352 1.82 8.05 -43.35
CA ALA A 352 2.47 6.84 -43.83
C ALA A 352 4.02 6.86 -43.69
N GLU A 353 4.53 6.18 -42.67
CA GLU A 353 5.76 5.41 -42.80
C GLU A 353 5.36 3.95 -42.98
N THR A 354 5.27 3.56 -44.25
CA THR A 354 5.23 2.16 -44.64
C THR A 354 6.60 1.57 -44.35
N THR A 355 6.82 0.97 -43.18
CA THR A 355 7.99 0.12 -42.97
C THR A 355 7.76 -1.19 -43.72
N GLN A 356 8.16 -1.20 -44.99
CA GLN A 356 8.37 -2.43 -45.74
C GLN A 356 9.47 -3.25 -45.06
N ALA A 357 9.06 -4.40 -44.52
CA ALA A 357 9.80 -5.65 -44.56
C ALA A 357 11.29 -5.58 -44.18
N ASP A 358 11.58 -5.43 -42.89
CA ASP A 358 12.63 -6.23 -42.26
C ASP A 358 12.07 -7.64 -42.06
N ALA A 359 12.30 -8.49 -43.07
CA ALA A 359 11.95 -9.92 -43.05
C ALA A 359 12.91 -10.77 -42.20
N ASP A 360 13.72 -10.18 -41.32
CA ASP A 360 14.74 -10.90 -40.55
C ASP A 360 15.03 -10.25 -39.17
N ALA A 361 13.99 -10.00 -38.37
CA ALA A 361 14.12 -9.71 -36.95
C ALA A 361 13.32 -10.70 -36.09
N PRO A 362 13.89 -11.22 -34.99
CA PRO A 362 13.61 -12.56 -34.47
C PRO A 362 12.28 -12.69 -33.73
N LYS A 363 11.86 -13.96 -33.51
CA LYS A 363 10.74 -14.51 -32.68
C LYS A 363 10.56 -13.92 -31.26
N ASN A 364 11.24 -12.82 -30.93
CA ASN A 364 11.37 -12.21 -29.63
C ASN A 364 10.27 -11.17 -29.30
N LYS A 365 9.32 -10.85 -30.19
CA LYS A 365 8.13 -10.04 -29.85
C LYS A 365 6.91 -10.89 -29.50
N ASP A 366 6.72 -12.01 -30.19
CA ASP A 366 5.56 -12.89 -29.99
C ASP A 366 5.56 -13.59 -28.62
N TRP A 367 6.71 -14.04 -28.12
CA TRP A 367 6.78 -14.70 -26.81
C TRP A 367 6.46 -13.76 -25.63
N ILE A 368 6.74 -12.46 -25.75
CA ILE A 368 6.44 -11.47 -24.69
C ILE A 368 4.93 -11.25 -24.61
N ALA A 369 4.28 -11.10 -25.76
CA ALA A 369 2.82 -10.99 -25.84
C ALA A 369 2.13 -12.26 -25.30
N GLU A 370 2.66 -13.44 -25.64
CA GLU A 370 2.16 -14.71 -25.13
C GLU A 370 2.36 -14.86 -23.62
N LEU A 371 3.52 -14.44 -23.08
CA LEU A 371 3.78 -14.40 -21.64
C LEU A 371 2.79 -13.50 -20.91
N TYR A 372 2.47 -12.33 -21.47
CA TYR A 372 1.49 -11.42 -20.88
C TYR A 372 0.08 -11.99 -20.90
N ARG A 373 -0.32 -12.60 -22.00
CA ARG A 373 -1.61 -13.29 -22.09
C ARG A 373 -1.71 -14.43 -21.08
N ARG A 374 -0.64 -15.21 -20.93
CA ARG A 374 -0.53 -16.26 -19.91
C ARG A 374 -0.53 -15.70 -18.48
N ALA A 375 0.04 -14.51 -18.25
CA ALA A 375 -0.03 -13.81 -16.97
C ALA A 375 -1.45 -13.39 -16.62
N GLU A 376 -2.20 -12.86 -17.58
CA GLU A 376 -3.61 -12.49 -17.40
C GLU A 376 -4.48 -13.69 -17.05
N LEU A 377 -4.22 -14.84 -17.68
CA LEU A 377 -4.86 -16.13 -17.44
C LEU A 377 -4.31 -16.89 -16.23
N PHE A 378 -3.22 -16.43 -15.61
CA PHE A 378 -2.55 -17.13 -14.50
C PHE A 378 -3.44 -17.42 -13.27
N PRO A 379 -4.35 -16.51 -12.82
CA PRO A 379 -5.27 -16.80 -11.71
C PRO A 379 -6.20 -18.00 -11.96
N ALA A 380 -6.32 -18.40 -13.23
CA ALA A 380 -7.18 -19.47 -13.68
C ALA A 380 -6.53 -20.86 -13.52
N MET A 381 -5.20 -20.96 -13.62
CA MET A 381 -4.48 -22.24 -13.68
C MET A 381 -4.14 -22.85 -12.32
N THR A 382 -4.29 -22.12 -11.21
CA THR A 382 -4.02 -22.68 -9.88
C THR A 382 -5.26 -23.40 -9.35
N SER A 383 -5.46 -24.64 -9.81
CA SER A 383 -6.43 -25.52 -9.18
C SER A 383 -6.00 -25.82 -7.74
N LEU A 384 -6.98 -25.86 -6.84
CA LEU A 384 -6.87 -26.35 -5.46
C LEU A 384 -6.36 -27.81 -5.36
N GLN A 385 -6.12 -28.48 -6.51
CA GLN A 385 -5.65 -29.85 -6.61
C GLN A 385 -4.13 -29.97 -6.70
N ALA A 386 -3.40 -28.96 -7.23
CA ALA A 386 -1.94 -28.92 -7.11
C ALA A 386 -1.49 -28.66 -5.66
N THR A 387 -2.43 -28.26 -4.81
CA THR A 387 -2.21 -27.84 -3.42
C THR A 387 -2.55 -28.93 -2.39
N LEU A 388 -3.10 -30.08 -2.79
CA LEU A 388 -3.49 -31.16 -1.89
C LEU A 388 -2.99 -32.52 -2.42
N ARG A 389 -1.88 -33.02 -1.86
CA ARG A 389 -1.52 -34.44 -1.91
C ARG A 389 -1.48 -35.05 -0.51
N PRO A 390 -1.73 -36.37 -0.38
CA PRO A 390 -2.02 -37.03 0.89
C PRO A 390 -0.77 -37.12 1.78
N VAL A 391 -1.00 -37.07 3.09
CA VAL A 391 -0.02 -37.31 4.15
C VAL A 391 0.53 -38.73 3.99
N GLU A 392 1.80 -38.86 3.61
CA GLU A 392 2.53 -40.12 3.77
C GLU A 392 3.02 -40.24 5.22
N THR A 393 2.42 -41.17 5.94
CA THR A 393 2.89 -41.68 7.22
C THR A 393 4.15 -42.52 7.02
N GLY A 394 5.32 -41.99 7.39
CA GLY A 394 6.59 -42.72 7.43
C GLY A 394 7.12 -42.86 8.87
N VAL A 395 7.19 -44.10 9.34
CA VAL A 395 7.65 -44.54 10.68
C VAL A 395 9.18 -44.61 10.75
N GLY A 396 9.83 -44.11 11.82
CA GLY A 396 11.19 -44.58 12.21
C GLY A 396 12.20 -43.61 12.86
N ARG A 397 11.96 -43.19 14.12
CA ARG A 397 12.89 -42.84 15.23
C ARG A 397 14.27 -42.17 14.96
N SER A 398 14.26 -40.84 14.92
CA SER A 398 14.78 -39.98 16.01
C SER A 398 13.70 -38.90 16.23
N ARG A 399 13.27 -38.61 17.47
CA ARG A 399 12.08 -37.76 17.66
C ARG A 399 12.48 -36.29 17.42
N LYS A 400 12.31 -35.84 16.18
CA LYS A 400 12.51 -34.44 15.76
C LYS A 400 11.72 -33.51 16.70
N PRO A 401 12.26 -32.34 17.04
CA PRO A 401 11.51 -31.33 17.78
C PRO A 401 10.25 -30.92 17.03
N LYS A 402 9.15 -30.75 17.75
CA LYS A 402 7.89 -30.28 17.19
C LYS A 402 7.94 -28.77 17.01
N LEU A 403 7.79 -28.31 15.78
CA LEU A 403 7.69 -26.91 15.43
C LEU A 403 6.26 -26.63 14.97
N LEU A 404 5.58 -25.71 15.64
CA LEU A 404 4.31 -25.16 15.16
C LEU A 404 4.59 -23.92 14.32
N ILE A 405 4.15 -23.92 13.07
CA ILE A 405 4.23 -22.77 12.16
C ILE A 405 2.83 -22.19 12.00
N ALA A 406 2.67 -20.93 12.35
CA ALA A 406 1.45 -20.16 12.20
C ALA A 406 1.68 -19.02 11.20
N ASP A 407 1.04 -19.09 10.05
CA ASP A 407 1.13 -18.07 9.00
C ASP A 407 -0.16 -18.17 8.17
N ASP A 408 -0.76 -17.03 7.83
CA ASP A 408 -2.02 -17.02 7.07
C ASP A 408 -1.81 -17.13 5.56
N GLU A 409 -0.58 -16.98 5.08
CA GLU A 409 -0.21 -17.16 3.68
C GLU A 409 0.12 -18.64 3.39
N PRO A 410 -0.72 -19.37 2.61
CA PRO A 410 -0.53 -20.80 2.39
C PRO A 410 0.79 -21.15 1.69
N ASP A 411 1.26 -20.27 0.81
CA ASP A 411 2.52 -20.44 0.07
C ASP A 411 3.72 -20.33 1.02
N MET A 412 3.67 -19.41 1.99
CA MET A 412 4.69 -19.25 3.03
C MET A 412 4.71 -20.46 3.98
N LEU A 413 3.54 -20.92 4.45
CA LEU A 413 3.43 -22.14 5.26
C LEU A 413 4.08 -23.35 4.57
N ARG A 414 3.81 -23.54 3.26
CA ARG A 414 4.38 -24.64 2.48
C ARG A 414 5.87 -24.54 2.33
N PHE A 415 6.36 -23.34 2.01
CA PHE A 415 7.79 -23.09 1.90
C PHE A 415 8.49 -23.41 3.23
N LEU A 416 8.02 -22.85 4.34
CA LEU A 416 8.65 -23.11 5.64
C LEU A 416 8.56 -24.58 6.03
N LYS A 417 7.43 -25.24 5.75
CA LYS A 417 7.28 -26.69 5.94
C LYS A 417 8.29 -27.46 5.11
N SER A 418 8.40 -27.21 3.80
CA SER A 418 9.31 -27.97 2.93
C SER A 418 10.76 -27.80 3.38
N GLN A 419 11.14 -26.59 3.77
CA GLN A 419 12.50 -26.28 4.22
C GLN A 419 12.81 -26.90 5.59
N LEU A 420 11.88 -26.83 6.56
CA LEU A 420 12.14 -27.21 7.95
C LEU A 420 11.74 -28.66 8.30
N SER A 421 11.05 -29.38 7.39
CA SER A 421 10.65 -30.79 7.62
C SER A 421 11.85 -31.73 7.75
N GLY A 422 13.02 -31.35 7.24
CA GLY A 422 14.27 -32.08 7.41
C GLY A 422 14.70 -32.20 8.88
N THR A 423 14.45 -31.17 9.68
CA THR A 423 14.97 -30.99 11.05
C THR A 423 13.89 -31.02 12.13
N PHE A 424 12.64 -30.63 11.81
CA PHE A 424 11.53 -30.54 12.76
C PHE A 424 10.33 -31.44 12.35
N GLU A 425 9.51 -31.81 13.34
CA GLU A 425 8.15 -32.33 13.12
C GLU A 425 7.20 -31.13 13.02
N ILE A 426 6.68 -30.85 11.83
CA ILE A 426 5.92 -29.62 11.56
C ILE A 426 4.43 -29.79 11.90
N LEU A 427 3.91 -28.86 12.70
CA LEU A 427 2.49 -28.61 12.90
C LEU A 427 2.15 -27.30 12.20
N GLU A 428 1.04 -27.26 11.46
CA GLU A 428 0.62 -26.08 10.70
C GLU A 428 -0.58 -25.41 11.38
N ALA A 429 -0.62 -24.08 11.40
CA ALA A 429 -1.79 -23.27 11.74
C ALA A 429 -1.94 -22.15 10.70
N VAL A 430 -3.17 -21.94 10.22
CA VAL A 430 -3.49 -20.93 9.17
C VAL A 430 -3.96 -19.60 9.75
N ASP A 431 -4.00 -19.50 11.08
CA ASP A 431 -4.39 -18.31 11.83
C ASP A 431 -3.90 -18.41 13.29
N GLY A 432 -3.94 -17.29 14.01
CA GLY A 432 -3.49 -17.22 15.40
C GLY A 432 -4.36 -18.02 16.37
N GLN A 433 -5.65 -18.20 16.10
CA GLN A 433 -6.56 -18.94 16.97
C GLN A 433 -6.21 -20.45 16.96
N GLN A 434 -6.06 -21.03 15.78
CA GLN A 434 -5.56 -22.39 15.60
C GLN A 434 -4.15 -22.55 16.16
N ALA A 435 -3.31 -21.52 16.08
CA ALA A 435 -1.98 -21.57 16.66
C ALA A 435 -2.05 -21.80 18.18
N VAL A 436 -2.90 -21.05 18.88
CA VAL A 436 -3.10 -21.20 20.34
C VAL A 436 -3.71 -22.56 20.70
N GLU A 437 -4.73 -23.00 19.95
CA GLU A 437 -5.40 -24.29 20.17
C GLU A 437 -4.42 -25.46 19.97
N LYS A 438 -3.68 -25.46 18.87
CA LYS A 438 -2.69 -26.49 18.56
C LYS A 438 -1.51 -26.46 19.53
N ALA A 439 -1.07 -25.27 19.96
CA ALA A 439 -0.04 -25.15 20.98
C ALA A 439 -0.47 -25.79 22.31
N ALA A 440 -1.71 -25.57 22.74
CA ALA A 440 -2.25 -26.17 23.96
C ALA A 440 -2.47 -27.69 23.83
N GLN A 441 -2.88 -28.16 22.66
CA GLN A 441 -3.17 -29.58 22.41
C GLN A 441 -1.91 -30.44 22.21
N PHE A 442 -0.97 -29.95 21.40
CA PHE A 442 0.15 -30.76 20.91
C PHE A 442 1.49 -30.45 21.60
N LEU A 443 1.55 -29.36 22.37
CA LEU A 443 2.71 -28.92 23.14
C LEU A 443 4.01 -28.94 22.31
N PRO A 444 4.10 -28.07 21.27
CA PRO A 444 5.29 -28.01 20.44
C PRO A 444 6.53 -27.57 21.26
N ASP A 445 7.71 -27.96 20.79
CA ASP A 445 8.99 -27.54 21.36
C ASP A 445 9.30 -26.06 21.06
N ILE A 446 8.73 -25.52 19.97
CA ILE A 446 8.89 -24.13 19.54
C ILE A 446 7.73 -23.71 18.62
N ILE A 447 7.41 -22.43 18.61
CA ILE A 447 6.39 -21.82 17.75
C ILE A 447 7.04 -20.75 16.88
N LEU A 448 6.82 -20.82 15.58
CA LEU A 448 7.12 -19.77 14.61
C LEU A 448 5.79 -19.17 14.16
N SER A 449 5.58 -17.88 14.37
CA SER A 449 4.31 -17.22 14.09
C SER A 449 4.52 -15.96 13.29
N ASP A 450 3.73 -15.75 12.24
CA ASP A 450 3.64 -14.43 11.62
C ASP A 450 3.04 -13.43 12.63
N MET A 451 3.52 -12.19 12.56
CA MET A 451 3.04 -11.11 13.40
C MET A 451 1.68 -10.63 12.90
N MET A 452 1.51 -10.53 11.58
CA MET A 452 0.32 -9.97 10.94
C MET A 452 -0.65 -11.08 10.57
N MET A 453 -1.24 -11.72 11.58
CA MET A 453 -2.27 -12.73 11.35
C MET A 453 -3.69 -12.20 11.63
N PRO A 454 -4.70 -12.67 10.89
CA PRO A 454 -6.10 -12.26 11.03
C PRO A 454 -6.78 -12.94 12.23
N GLU A 455 -7.84 -12.31 12.73
CA GLU A 455 -8.56 -12.62 14.00
C GLU A 455 -7.71 -12.42 15.25
N LYS A 456 -6.55 -13.07 15.29
CA LYS A 456 -5.59 -12.99 16.37
C LYS A 456 -4.19 -12.79 15.80
N ASP A 457 -3.62 -11.62 16.06
CA ASP A 457 -2.27 -11.28 15.61
C ASP A 457 -1.19 -12.05 16.42
N GLY A 458 0.04 -12.10 15.90
CA GLY A 458 1.13 -12.86 16.55
C GLY A 458 1.50 -12.34 17.95
N LEU A 459 1.27 -11.06 18.25
CA LEU A 459 1.50 -10.50 19.58
C LEU A 459 0.43 -10.98 20.57
N GLN A 460 -0.83 -11.04 20.14
CA GLN A 460 -1.96 -11.58 20.90
C GLN A 460 -1.79 -13.08 21.13
N VAL A 461 -1.36 -13.83 20.11
CA VAL A 461 -0.96 -15.24 20.26
C VAL A 461 0.11 -15.38 21.34
N CYS A 462 1.18 -14.57 21.28
CA CYS A 462 2.23 -14.59 22.30
C CYS A 462 1.69 -14.35 23.70
N ARG A 463 0.90 -13.28 23.91
CA ARG A 463 0.35 -12.93 25.22
C ARG A 463 -0.52 -14.06 25.79
N GLU A 464 -1.43 -14.60 24.98
CA GLU A 464 -2.33 -15.66 25.44
C GLU A 464 -1.57 -16.96 25.77
N LEU A 465 -0.56 -17.31 24.97
CA LEU A 465 0.29 -18.46 25.27
C LEU A 465 1.05 -18.28 26.59
N ARG A 466 1.40 -17.04 26.97
CA ARG A 466 2.08 -16.72 28.23
C ARG A 466 1.15 -16.72 29.44
N GLU A 467 -0.14 -16.48 29.26
CA GLU A 467 -1.14 -16.54 30.33
C GLU A 467 -1.47 -17.97 30.77
N ARG A 468 -1.35 -18.94 29.85
CA ARG A 468 -1.65 -20.36 30.11
C ARG A 468 -0.44 -21.08 30.72
N SER A 469 -0.63 -21.71 31.88
CA SER A 469 0.45 -22.43 32.61
C SER A 469 1.16 -23.51 31.77
N ILE A 470 0.42 -24.16 30.88
CA ILE A 470 0.89 -25.29 30.06
C ILE A 470 1.74 -24.81 28.86
N THR A 471 1.46 -23.64 28.29
CA THR A 471 2.15 -23.12 27.08
C THR A 471 3.14 -22.00 27.37
N ARG A 472 3.14 -21.43 28.58
CA ARG A 472 3.94 -20.26 28.96
C ARG A 472 5.44 -20.44 28.73
N SER A 473 5.96 -21.66 28.84
CA SER A 473 7.38 -21.96 28.66
C SER A 473 7.80 -22.22 27.21
N ILE A 474 6.86 -22.35 26.27
CA ILE A 474 7.19 -22.66 24.87
C ILE A 474 7.83 -21.42 24.21
N PRO A 475 9.03 -21.52 23.61
CA PRO A 475 9.63 -20.40 22.92
C PRO A 475 8.81 -20.02 21.69
N VAL A 476 8.63 -18.71 21.48
CA VAL A 476 7.90 -18.16 20.32
C VAL A 476 8.80 -17.23 19.54
N VAL A 477 8.93 -17.46 18.23
CA VAL A 477 9.63 -16.60 17.28
C VAL A 477 8.59 -15.90 16.41
N LEU A 478 8.63 -14.56 16.37
CA LEU A 478 7.73 -13.77 15.54
C LEU A 478 8.38 -13.37 14.21
N LEU A 479 7.72 -13.67 13.09
CA LEU A 479 8.08 -13.13 11.78
C LEU A 479 7.41 -11.75 11.61
N THR A 480 8.17 -10.72 11.26
CA THR A 480 7.65 -9.35 11.14
C THR A 480 8.01 -8.74 9.78
N ALA A 481 7.11 -7.94 9.21
CA ALA A 481 7.40 -7.16 8.00
C ALA A 481 8.28 -5.93 8.26
N ARG A 482 8.49 -5.55 9.53
CA ARG A 482 9.22 -4.33 9.92
C ARG A 482 10.30 -4.63 10.96
N ALA A 483 11.49 -4.07 10.73
CA ALA A 483 12.66 -4.24 11.60
C ALA A 483 12.96 -3.01 12.47
N ASP A 484 12.02 -2.06 12.59
CA ASP A 484 12.20 -0.85 13.37
C ASP A 484 12.19 -1.11 14.89
N GLU A 485 12.86 -0.25 15.65
CA GLU A 485 13.10 -0.42 17.08
C GLU A 485 11.81 -0.54 17.90
N LYS A 486 10.75 0.18 17.48
CA LYS A 486 9.44 0.12 18.13
C LYS A 486 8.82 -1.28 18.03
N THR A 487 8.80 -1.87 16.84
CA THR A 487 8.28 -3.22 16.61
C THR A 487 9.04 -4.27 17.43
N LYS A 488 10.36 -4.11 17.60
CA LYS A 488 11.17 -5.02 18.43
C LYS A 488 10.75 -4.97 19.90
N LEU A 489 10.53 -3.77 20.44
CA LEU A 489 10.08 -3.59 21.81
C LEU A 489 8.69 -4.20 22.03
N GLU A 490 7.79 -4.05 21.05
CA GLU A 490 6.44 -4.64 21.11
C GLU A 490 6.48 -6.18 21.13
N CYS A 491 7.31 -6.80 20.28
CA CYS A 491 7.52 -8.25 20.27
C CYS A 491 8.03 -8.78 21.62
N LEU A 492 9.06 -8.14 22.18
CA LEU A 492 9.63 -8.54 23.47
C LEU A 492 8.65 -8.33 24.63
N ALA A 493 7.93 -7.20 24.64
CA ALA A 493 6.92 -6.91 25.65
C ALA A 493 5.72 -7.89 25.61
N ALA A 494 5.37 -8.41 24.43
CA ALA A 494 4.36 -9.45 24.28
C ALA A 494 4.83 -10.83 24.78
N GLY A 495 6.11 -10.99 25.10
CA GLY A 495 6.69 -12.23 25.61
C GLY A 495 7.23 -13.16 24.52
N ALA A 496 7.49 -12.66 23.30
CA ALA A 496 8.23 -13.40 22.28
C ALA A 496 9.65 -13.71 22.77
N SER A 497 10.16 -14.88 22.38
CA SER A 497 11.52 -15.32 22.72
C SER A 497 12.56 -14.77 21.74
N ASP A 498 12.14 -14.54 20.50
CA ASP A 498 12.92 -13.88 19.45
C ASP A 498 11.98 -13.34 18.37
N PHE A 499 12.51 -12.58 17.41
CA PHE A 499 11.79 -12.13 16.23
C PHE A 499 12.73 -12.11 15.00
N LEU A 500 12.17 -12.17 13.80
CA LEU A 500 12.90 -12.16 12.55
C LEU A 500 12.17 -11.33 11.50
N ALA A 501 12.88 -10.42 10.84
CA ALA A 501 12.29 -9.54 9.83
C ALA A 501 12.20 -10.25 8.47
N LYS A 502 11.08 -10.05 7.76
CA LYS A 502 10.87 -10.47 6.37
C LYS A 502 11.45 -9.40 5.42
N PRO A 503 12.17 -9.77 4.34
CA PRO A 503 12.60 -11.13 3.98
C PRO A 503 13.75 -11.62 4.88
N PHE A 504 13.77 -12.92 5.16
CA PHE A 504 14.78 -13.56 6.01
C PHE A 504 15.57 -14.64 5.28
N GLU A 505 16.80 -14.88 5.75
CA GLU A 505 17.60 -16.02 5.31
C GLU A 505 17.21 -17.28 6.08
N LEU A 506 16.99 -18.38 5.36
CA LEU A 506 16.56 -19.65 5.97
C LEU A 506 17.59 -20.18 6.98
N ALA A 507 18.88 -20.06 6.67
CA ALA A 507 19.95 -20.48 7.57
C ALA A 507 19.94 -19.72 8.91
N GLU A 508 19.61 -18.42 8.88
CA GLU A 508 19.45 -17.62 10.09
C GLU A 508 18.24 -18.09 10.90
N LEU A 509 17.09 -18.28 10.25
CA LEU A 509 15.88 -18.78 10.89
C LEU A 509 16.13 -20.13 11.57
N GLU A 510 16.72 -21.09 10.85
CA GLU A 510 17.05 -22.42 11.40
C GLU A 510 17.99 -22.33 12.61
N ALA A 511 19.03 -21.52 12.53
CA ALA A 511 19.98 -21.34 13.64
C ALA A 511 19.29 -20.81 14.89
N ARG A 512 18.39 -19.82 14.75
CA ARG A 512 17.60 -19.25 15.86
C ARG A 512 16.65 -20.28 16.46
N LEU A 513 15.92 -21.02 15.62
CA LEU A 513 15.00 -22.07 16.07
C LEU A 513 15.76 -23.15 16.85
N HIS A 514 16.91 -23.61 16.35
CA HIS A 514 17.75 -24.60 17.02
C HIS A 514 18.29 -24.10 18.36
N ALA A 515 18.76 -22.85 18.44
CA ALA A 515 19.26 -22.27 19.68
C ALA A 515 18.16 -22.23 20.76
N LEU A 516 16.95 -21.79 20.40
CA LEU A 516 15.82 -21.71 21.31
C LEU A 516 15.32 -23.09 21.77
N VAL A 517 15.23 -24.07 20.86
CA VAL A 517 14.85 -25.45 21.21
C VAL A 517 15.89 -26.08 22.14
N ARG A 518 17.19 -25.87 21.89
CA ARG A 518 18.26 -26.35 22.79
C ARG A 518 18.14 -25.74 24.18
N ARG A 519 17.86 -24.44 24.28
CA ARG A 519 17.67 -23.71 25.54
C ARG A 519 16.44 -24.21 26.29
N ALA A 520 15.31 -24.39 25.59
CA ALA A 520 14.06 -24.84 26.18
C ALA A 520 14.11 -26.30 26.68
N ARG A 521 14.87 -27.17 26.01
CA ARG A 521 15.10 -28.57 26.41
C ARG A 521 16.11 -28.74 27.55
N GLY A 522 16.70 -27.66 28.06
CA GLY A 522 17.68 -27.73 29.15
C GLY A 522 19.04 -28.32 28.74
N ASN A 523 19.34 -28.41 27.43
CA ASN A 523 20.65 -28.88 26.94
C ASN A 523 21.76 -27.81 27.06
N GLU A 524 21.41 -26.61 27.52
CA GLU A 524 22.36 -25.65 28.09
C GLU A 524 22.02 -25.42 29.57
N HIS A 525 22.62 -26.24 30.43
CA HIS A 525 23.10 -25.72 31.69
C HIS A 525 24.47 -25.09 31.42
N PRO A 526 24.80 -23.88 31.90
CA PRO A 526 26.22 -23.58 32.13
C PRO A 526 26.69 -24.74 33.01
N ARG A 527 27.61 -25.57 32.52
CA ARG A 527 28.17 -26.65 33.34
C ARG A 527 28.76 -25.97 34.55
N LEU A 528 28.04 -26.02 35.67
CA LEU A 528 28.51 -25.55 36.95
C LEU A 528 29.52 -26.60 37.42
N ALA A 529 30.66 -26.62 36.75
CA ALA A 529 31.73 -27.56 36.96
C ALA A 529 33.07 -26.83 36.91
N CYS A 530 33.95 -27.21 37.82
CA CYS A 530 35.34 -26.78 37.87
C CYS A 530 36.14 -28.00 38.30
N GLY A 531 37.03 -28.53 37.46
CA GLY A 531 37.73 -29.79 37.75
C GLY A 531 36.78 -30.94 38.10
N SER A 532 37.07 -31.64 39.20
CA SER A 532 36.24 -32.71 39.75
C SER A 532 35.00 -32.26 40.54
N LEU A 533 34.77 -30.95 40.69
CA LEU A 533 33.59 -30.37 41.32
C LEU A 533 32.48 -30.17 40.27
N VAL A 534 31.31 -30.79 40.48
CA VAL A 534 30.16 -30.71 39.58
C VAL A 534 28.89 -30.44 40.37
N TYR A 535 28.05 -29.51 39.92
CA TYR A 535 26.72 -29.29 40.49
C TYR A 535 25.68 -30.20 39.85
N ASP A 536 25.02 -31.03 40.65
CA ASP A 536 23.84 -31.77 40.24
C ASP A 536 22.60 -30.88 40.42
N GLY A 537 22.06 -30.39 39.30
CA GLY A 537 20.87 -29.54 39.28
C GLY A 537 19.58 -30.24 39.74
N LEU A 538 19.50 -31.57 39.61
CA LEU A 538 18.33 -32.36 40.05
C LEU A 538 18.35 -32.55 41.56
N ARG A 539 19.51 -32.88 42.13
CA ARG A 539 19.69 -33.09 43.58
C ARG A 539 19.97 -31.81 44.35
N LYS A 540 20.18 -30.69 43.65
CA LYS A 540 20.60 -29.39 44.18
C LYS A 540 21.81 -29.52 45.11
N GLN A 541 22.81 -30.30 44.72
CA GLN A 541 24.00 -30.57 45.53
C GLN A 541 25.26 -30.60 44.66
N PHE A 542 26.40 -30.21 45.24
CA PHE A 542 27.70 -30.41 44.61
C PHE A 542 28.23 -31.82 44.86
N THR A 543 28.84 -32.42 43.85
CA THR A 543 29.66 -33.62 43.97
C THR A 543 31.11 -33.28 43.70
N LEU A 544 32.02 -33.80 44.52
CA LEU A 544 33.47 -33.68 44.35
C LEU A 544 34.02 -35.09 44.16
N GLN A 545 34.69 -35.34 43.03
CA GLN A 545 35.19 -36.69 42.66
C GLN A 545 34.10 -37.78 42.71
N GLY A 546 32.85 -37.42 42.38
CA GLY A 546 31.70 -38.32 42.39
C GLY A 546 31.04 -38.55 43.75
N ALA A 547 31.60 -38.02 44.86
CA ALA A 547 30.99 -38.09 46.18
C ALA A 547 30.21 -36.80 46.50
N PRO A 548 29.04 -36.86 47.17
CA PRO A 548 28.26 -35.69 47.54
C PRO A 548 28.99 -34.83 48.58
N LEU A 549 29.14 -33.54 48.29
CA LEU A 549 29.74 -32.55 49.20
C LEU A 549 28.65 -32.04 50.17
N ALA A 550 28.85 -32.26 51.46
CA ALA A 550 27.95 -31.77 52.50
C ALA A 550 28.20 -30.28 52.76
N LEU A 551 27.33 -29.42 52.23
CA LEU A 551 27.39 -27.97 52.35
C LEU A 551 26.13 -27.43 53.04
N SER A 552 26.29 -26.39 53.86
CA SER A 552 25.15 -25.59 54.31
C SER A 552 24.51 -24.83 53.14
N PRO A 553 23.24 -24.40 53.23
CA PRO A 553 22.57 -23.67 52.16
C PRO A 553 23.33 -22.44 51.67
N ARG A 554 23.99 -21.72 52.58
CA ARG A 554 24.79 -20.53 52.24
C ARG A 554 26.13 -20.90 51.61
N GLU A 555 26.82 -21.93 52.09
CA GLU A 555 28.04 -22.44 51.43
C GLU A 555 27.76 -22.92 50.01
N LEU A 556 26.63 -23.60 49.81
CA LEU A 556 26.18 -24.03 48.48
C LEU A 556 25.92 -22.85 47.56
N ALA A 557 25.25 -21.80 48.06
CA ALA A 557 24.97 -20.60 47.28
C ALA A 557 26.24 -19.85 46.89
N VAL A 558 27.18 -19.66 47.82
CA VAL A 558 28.50 -19.05 47.55
C VAL A 558 29.26 -19.87 46.50
N LEU A 559 29.33 -21.20 46.67
CA LEU A 559 30.04 -22.06 45.73
C LEU A 559 29.38 -22.05 44.34
N ARG A 560 28.04 -21.98 44.28
CA ARG A 560 27.30 -21.85 43.01
C ARG A 560 27.62 -20.55 42.27
N VAL A 561 27.80 -19.44 42.98
CA VAL A 561 28.21 -18.17 42.37
C VAL A 561 29.64 -18.26 41.80
N LEU A 562 30.58 -18.82 42.57
CA LEU A 562 31.97 -18.93 42.13
C LEU A 562 32.14 -19.86 40.93
N VAL A 563 31.39 -20.97 40.89
CA VAL A 563 31.41 -21.96 39.80
C VAL A 563 30.81 -21.41 38.49
N GLN A 564 29.96 -20.37 38.54
CA GLN A 564 29.40 -19.77 37.31
C GLN A 564 30.45 -19.19 36.39
N ARG A 565 31.58 -18.73 36.95
CA ARG A 565 32.71 -18.17 36.20
C ARG A 565 34.03 -18.65 36.79
N SER A 566 34.28 -19.96 36.70
CA SER A 566 35.56 -20.56 37.06
C SER A 566 36.72 -19.79 36.40
N GLY A 567 37.71 -19.38 37.19
CA GLY A 567 38.86 -18.58 36.75
C GLY A 567 38.68 -17.06 36.79
N GLU A 568 37.46 -16.53 36.95
CA GLU A 568 37.23 -15.08 37.12
C GLU A 568 36.99 -14.72 38.61
N PRO A 569 37.62 -13.64 39.13
CA PRO A 569 37.37 -13.20 40.50
C PRO A 569 36.00 -12.53 40.66
N PHE A 570 35.30 -12.91 41.73
CA PHE A 570 34.17 -12.16 42.26
C PHE A 570 34.59 -11.37 43.50
N SER A 571 34.28 -10.07 43.52
CA SER A 571 34.47 -9.24 44.70
C SER A 571 33.54 -9.68 45.85
N LYS A 572 33.92 -9.37 47.10
CA LYS A 572 33.12 -9.70 48.28
C LYS A 572 31.69 -9.18 48.18
N GLN A 573 31.53 -7.95 47.67
CA GLN A 573 30.23 -7.31 47.53
C GLN A 573 29.36 -8.00 46.46
N GLN A 574 29.95 -8.39 45.33
CA GLN A 574 29.22 -9.16 44.30
C GLN A 574 28.76 -10.54 44.78
N ILE A 575 29.54 -11.20 45.64
CA ILE A 575 29.11 -12.46 46.26
C ILE A 575 28.01 -12.19 47.27
N LEU A 576 28.13 -11.11 48.06
CA LEU A 576 27.16 -10.72 49.05
C LEU A 576 25.79 -10.42 48.42
N ASP A 577 25.75 -9.54 47.42
CA ASP A 577 24.52 -9.14 46.72
C ASP A 577 23.79 -10.32 46.08
N ARG A 578 24.52 -11.35 45.64
CA ARG A 578 23.95 -12.53 44.97
C ARG A 578 23.50 -13.63 45.91
N VAL A 579 24.11 -13.72 47.10
CA VAL A 579 23.86 -14.81 48.05
C VAL A 579 22.99 -14.35 49.22
N PHE A 580 23.03 -13.07 49.56
CA PHE A 580 22.38 -12.46 50.71
C PHE A 580 21.45 -11.30 50.31
N SER A 581 20.88 -11.33 49.10
CA SER A 581 19.99 -10.28 48.58
C SER A 581 18.80 -9.93 49.50
N ASP A 582 18.42 -10.86 50.38
CA ASP A 582 17.22 -10.77 51.20
C ASP A 582 17.53 -10.38 52.67
N ASP A 583 18.81 -10.18 53.03
CA ASP A 583 19.24 -9.82 54.39
C ASP A 583 19.92 -8.43 54.41
N GLU A 584 19.25 -7.42 54.99
CA GLU A 584 19.73 -6.02 54.94
C GLU A 584 20.97 -5.71 55.82
N ASP A 585 21.37 -6.62 56.72
CA ASP A 585 22.40 -6.36 57.75
C ASP A 585 23.68 -7.22 57.66
N VAL A 586 23.98 -7.85 56.51
CA VAL A 586 25.16 -8.74 56.38
C VAL A 586 26.40 -7.95 55.96
N HIS A 587 27.43 -7.94 56.82
CA HIS A 587 28.72 -7.29 56.50
C HIS A 587 29.52 -8.11 55.46
N PRO A 588 30.25 -7.48 54.52
CA PRO A 588 31.07 -8.18 53.49
C PRO A 588 32.09 -9.17 54.03
N GLU A 589 32.47 -9.04 55.31
CA GLU A 589 33.36 -9.98 56.00
C GLU A 589 32.74 -11.37 56.24
N ALA A 590 31.41 -11.49 56.23
CA ALA A 590 30.73 -12.77 56.32
C ALA A 590 31.11 -13.71 55.16
N VAL A 591 31.35 -13.14 53.96
CA VAL A 591 31.80 -13.89 52.79
C VAL A 591 33.16 -14.58 53.05
N GLU A 592 34.04 -13.96 53.84
CA GLU A 592 35.35 -14.56 54.15
C GLU A 592 35.21 -15.85 54.96
N VAL A 593 34.26 -15.89 55.90
CA VAL A 593 34.01 -17.07 56.74
C VAL A 593 33.54 -18.24 55.88
N PHE A 594 32.63 -17.99 54.94
CA PHE A 594 32.14 -19.03 54.03
C PHE A 594 33.23 -19.48 53.05
N VAL A 595 34.02 -18.56 52.50
CA VAL A 595 35.14 -18.91 51.62
C VAL A 595 36.20 -19.71 52.38
N HIS A 596 36.51 -19.36 53.63
CA HIS A 596 37.44 -20.12 54.46
C HIS A 596 36.95 -21.55 54.72
N ARG A 597 35.66 -21.73 55.04
CA ARG A 597 35.06 -23.07 55.22
C ARG A 597 35.07 -23.87 53.93
N LEU A 598 34.70 -23.24 52.81
CA LEU A 598 34.70 -23.87 51.48
C LEU A 598 36.11 -24.32 51.07
N ARG A 599 37.15 -23.51 51.34
CA ARG A 599 38.56 -23.92 51.12
C ARG A 599 38.89 -25.20 51.87
N LYS A 600 38.56 -25.26 53.16
CA LYS A 600 38.79 -26.46 53.97
C LYS A 600 38.01 -27.68 53.48
N ARG A 601 36.85 -27.48 52.85
CA ARG A 601 36.04 -28.55 52.23
C ARG A 601 36.58 -29.02 50.88
N LEU A 602 37.34 -28.17 50.19
CA LEU A 602 37.96 -28.46 48.89
C LEU A 602 39.43 -28.87 49.00
N GLU A 603 40.02 -28.83 50.21
CA GLU A 603 41.38 -29.30 50.49
C GLU A 603 41.57 -30.76 50.04
N GLY A 604 42.66 -31.01 49.30
CA GLY A 604 42.97 -32.34 48.76
C GLY A 604 42.28 -32.68 47.43
N SER A 605 41.52 -31.75 46.84
CA SER A 605 40.99 -31.86 45.47
C SER A 605 41.80 -31.07 44.44
N ASP A 606 41.48 -31.27 43.16
CA ASP A 606 42.00 -30.48 42.03
C ASP A 606 41.36 -29.08 41.95
N VAL A 607 40.45 -28.72 42.85
CA VAL A 607 39.72 -27.44 42.83
C VAL A 607 40.09 -26.60 44.04
N CYS A 608 40.45 -25.34 43.84
CA CYS A 608 40.76 -24.42 44.93
C CYS A 608 40.13 -23.04 44.73
N ILE A 609 39.87 -22.33 45.83
CA ILE A 609 39.42 -20.93 45.79
C ILE A 609 40.62 -20.03 46.02
N THR A 610 41.06 -19.28 45.03
CA THR A 610 42.19 -18.34 45.12
C THR A 610 41.71 -16.96 45.57
N THR A 611 42.52 -16.26 46.38
CA THR A 611 42.27 -14.83 46.68
C THR A 611 43.15 -14.00 45.77
N LEU A 612 42.54 -13.21 44.89
CA LEU A 612 43.23 -12.22 44.09
C LEU A 612 43.19 -10.87 44.82
N ARG A 613 44.36 -10.40 45.30
CA ARG A 613 44.48 -9.18 46.10
C ARG A 613 43.85 -7.99 45.37
N GLY A 614 42.86 -7.36 45.99
CA GLY A 614 42.14 -6.21 45.42
C GLY A 614 40.98 -6.55 44.48
N LEU A 615 40.81 -7.81 44.06
CA LEU A 615 39.79 -8.24 43.10
C LEU A 615 38.72 -9.17 43.70
N GLY A 616 39.11 -10.04 44.63
CA GLY A 616 38.17 -10.94 45.33
C GLY A 616 38.55 -12.42 45.26
N TYR A 617 37.57 -13.30 45.07
CA TYR A 617 37.74 -14.75 45.09
C TYR A 617 37.42 -15.37 43.74
N ALA A 618 38.30 -16.22 43.22
CA ALA A 618 38.08 -17.01 42.02
C ALA A 618 38.12 -18.51 42.37
N LEU A 619 37.37 -19.33 41.65
CA LEU A 619 37.46 -20.79 41.74
C LEU A 619 38.29 -21.30 40.57
N GLU A 620 39.38 -21.99 40.86
CA GLU A 620 40.34 -22.46 39.88
C GLU A 620 40.55 -23.97 40.00
N CYS A 621 40.87 -24.61 38.88
CA CYS A 621 41.31 -26.00 38.82
C CYS A 621 42.83 -26.02 38.70
N SER A 622 43.51 -26.83 39.52
CA SER A 622 44.97 -27.00 39.55
C SER A 622 45.47 -27.98 38.50
#